data_AF-A0A3C1KRR1-F1
#
_entry.id   AF-A0A3C1KRR1-F1
#
_cell.length_a   1.000
_cell.length_b   1.000
_cell.length_c   1.000
_cell.angle_alpha   90.00
_cell.angle_beta   90.00
_cell.angle_gamma   90.00
#
_symmetry.space_group_name_H-M   'P 1'
#
loop_
_entity.id
_entity.type
_entity.pdbx_description
1 polymer ?
#
loop_
_entity_poly.entity_id
_entity_poly.type
_entity_poly.pdbx_seq_one_letter_code
_entity_poly.pdbx_strand_id
1 'polypeptide(L)'
;MVSILRATAGCYPAQTRVRSRVMIALAAVLIGLVVLVWSADRFVSGAAATAWHFNVPPLLIGMVIIGFGTSAPEMVVSAIASSQGNPGLALGNAYGSNITNIALILGVTALLSPLAVHSQILRKELPVLLAVTALAAWQVADGVITHVEAFVLLGVFVLLMSWTIYQGLRGPADTLA
;
A
#
# COMPACT_ATOMS: atom_id res chain seq x y z
N MET A 1 -12.70 -60.36 -17.71
CA MET A 1 -12.65 -59.47 -16.53
C MET A 1 -11.21 -59.20 -16.02
N VAL A 2 -10.18 -59.22 -16.89
CA VAL A 2 -8.77 -58.94 -16.49
C VAL A 2 -8.12 -57.83 -17.33
N SER A 3 -8.78 -57.34 -18.39
CA SER A 3 -8.22 -56.31 -19.29
C SER A 3 -8.54 -54.86 -18.88
N ILE A 4 -9.40 -54.63 -17.87
CA ILE A 4 -9.81 -53.28 -17.44
C ILE A 4 -8.92 -52.75 -16.29
N LEU A 5 -8.20 -53.64 -15.59
CA LEU A 5 -7.36 -53.27 -14.43
C LEU A 5 -5.92 -52.83 -14.78
N ARG A 6 -5.50 -52.90 -16.04
CA ARG A 6 -4.18 -52.41 -16.47
C ARG A 6 -4.18 -50.97 -17.01
N ALA A 7 -5.34 -50.35 -17.18
CA ALA A 7 -5.46 -49.01 -17.76
C ALA A 7 -5.32 -47.86 -16.75
N THR A 8 -5.30 -48.13 -15.44
CA THR A 8 -5.22 -47.10 -14.39
C THR A 8 -3.81 -46.92 -13.78
N ALA A 9 -2.84 -47.75 -14.14
CA ALA A 9 -1.47 -47.66 -13.60
C ALA A 9 -0.55 -46.65 -14.34
N GLY A 10 -1.05 -45.97 -15.37
CA GLY A 10 -0.24 -45.14 -16.27
C GLY A 10 -0.45 -43.61 -16.21
N CYS A 11 -1.26 -43.07 -15.30
CA CYS A 11 -1.76 -41.70 -15.42
C CYS A 11 -1.58 -40.79 -14.20
N TYR A 12 -0.35 -40.65 -13.67
CA TYR A 12 0.00 -39.54 -12.76
C TYR A 12 1.42 -38.95 -12.96
N PRO A 13 1.78 -38.39 -14.14
CA PRO A 13 2.96 -37.52 -14.26
C PRO A 13 2.65 -36.03 -14.00
N ALA A 14 1.39 -35.64 -13.74
CA ALA A 14 1.00 -34.24 -13.60
C ALA A 14 1.21 -33.66 -12.18
N GLN A 15 1.19 -34.49 -11.13
CA GLN A 15 1.12 -34.02 -9.73
C GLN A 15 2.46 -33.49 -9.20
N THR A 16 3.59 -34.06 -9.63
CA THR A 16 4.95 -33.59 -9.28
C THR A 16 5.27 -32.24 -9.93
N ARG A 17 4.79 -32.00 -11.16
CA ARG A 17 5.02 -30.73 -11.88
C ARG A 17 4.25 -29.55 -11.26
N VAL A 18 3.03 -29.78 -10.77
CA VAL A 18 2.25 -28.75 -10.05
C VAL A 18 2.89 -28.45 -8.70
N ARG A 19 3.28 -29.47 -7.92
CA ARG A 19 3.95 -29.29 -6.63
C ARG A 19 5.27 -28.51 -6.75
N SER A 20 6.07 -28.81 -7.78
CA SER A 20 7.30 -28.05 -8.07
C SER A 20 7.03 -26.58 -8.40
N ARG A 21 5.99 -26.28 -9.20
CA ARG A 21 5.62 -24.89 -9.53
C ARG A 21 5.12 -24.10 -8.31
N VAL A 22 4.35 -24.72 -7.43
CA VAL A 22 3.86 -24.06 -6.21
C VAL A 22 5.00 -23.74 -5.25
N MET A 23 5.96 -24.66 -5.07
CA MET A 23 7.13 -24.39 -4.23
C MET A 23 7.98 -23.25 -4.79
N ILE A 24 8.17 -23.19 -6.11
CA ILE A 24 8.88 -22.09 -6.77
C ILE A 24 8.13 -20.76 -6.58
N ALA A 25 6.80 -20.76 -6.73
CA ALA A 25 5.99 -19.56 -6.50
C ALA A 25 6.07 -19.06 -5.06
N LEU A 26 5.97 -19.97 -4.07
CA LEU A 26 6.12 -19.61 -2.66
C LEU A 26 7.51 -19.07 -2.35
N ALA A 27 8.56 -19.70 -2.88
CA ALA A 27 9.92 -19.22 -2.72
C ALA A 27 10.10 -17.83 -3.37
N ALA A 28 9.55 -17.61 -4.57
CA ALA A 28 9.59 -16.32 -5.25
C ALA A 28 8.85 -15.23 -4.46
N VAL A 29 7.69 -15.53 -3.88
CA VAL A 29 6.94 -14.59 -3.03
C VAL A 29 7.73 -14.24 -1.77
N LEU A 30 8.29 -15.23 -1.07
CA LEU A 30 9.06 -15.00 0.15
C LEU A 30 10.32 -14.17 -0.10
N ILE A 31 11.11 -14.55 -1.12
CA ILE A 31 12.33 -13.84 -1.49
C ILE A 31 11.98 -12.43 -1.98
N GLY A 32 10.96 -12.31 -2.84
CA GLY A 32 10.48 -11.02 -3.33
C GLY A 32 10.03 -10.10 -2.20
N LEU A 33 9.30 -10.61 -1.22
CA LEU A 33 8.86 -9.85 -0.05
C LEU A 33 10.06 -9.34 0.77
N VAL A 34 11.04 -10.20 1.05
CA VAL A 34 12.25 -9.81 1.79
C VAL A 34 13.02 -8.71 1.05
N VAL A 35 13.25 -8.90 -0.25
CA VAL A 35 13.95 -7.91 -1.09
C VAL A 35 13.18 -6.60 -1.15
N LEU A 36 11.85 -6.65 -1.28
CA LEU A 36 10.99 -5.48 -1.35
C LEU A 36 11.01 -4.69 -0.04
N VAL A 37 10.86 -5.35 1.10
CA VAL A 37 10.93 -4.70 2.43
C VAL A 37 12.32 -4.10 2.66
N TRP A 38 13.39 -4.84 2.36
CA TRP A 38 14.75 -4.36 2.50
C TRP A 38 15.04 -3.15 1.60
N SER A 39 14.59 -3.19 0.35
CA SER A 39 14.81 -2.11 -0.61
C SER A 39 13.99 -0.86 -0.24
N ALA A 40 12.75 -1.05 0.21
CA ALA A 40 11.90 0.05 0.66
C ALA A 40 12.53 0.77 1.86
N ASP A 41 12.97 0.05 2.89
CA ASP A 41 13.61 0.63 4.08
C ASP A 41 14.87 1.46 3.72
N ARG A 42 15.71 0.93 2.83
CA ARG A 42 16.91 1.65 2.35
C ARG A 42 16.56 2.88 1.51
N PHE A 43 15.54 2.78 0.66
CA PHE A 43 15.05 3.91 -0.13
C PHE A 43 14.51 5.03 0.77
N VAL A 44 13.64 4.70 1.73
CA VAL A 44 13.07 5.67 2.67
C VAL A 44 14.15 6.32 3.51
N SER A 45 15.07 5.54 4.09
CA SER A 45 16.16 6.06 4.92
C SER A 45 17.09 6.98 4.13
N GLY A 46 17.45 6.61 2.90
CA GLY A 46 18.28 7.44 2.03
C GLY A 46 17.58 8.73 1.60
N ALA A 47 16.30 8.65 1.25
CA ALA A 47 15.50 9.82 0.90
C ALA A 47 15.33 10.78 2.09
N ALA A 48 15.06 10.25 3.29
CA ALA A 48 14.95 11.03 4.51
C ALA A 48 16.26 11.73 4.88
N ALA A 49 17.40 11.03 4.81
CA ALA A 49 18.72 11.61 5.06
C ALA A 49 19.05 12.73 4.05
N THR A 50 18.69 12.54 2.78
CA THR A 50 18.88 13.54 1.73
C THR A 50 18.03 14.79 2.01
N ALA A 51 16.74 14.61 2.32
CA ALA A 51 15.84 15.72 2.63
C ALA A 51 16.27 16.49 3.88
N TRP A 52 16.81 15.78 4.88
CA TRP A 52 17.39 16.41 6.06
C TRP A 52 18.58 17.32 5.69
N HIS A 53 19.44 16.89 4.78
CA HIS A 53 20.55 17.72 4.28
C HIS A 53 20.07 18.97 3.52
N PHE A 54 18.89 18.91 2.89
CA PHE A 54 18.23 20.05 2.24
C PHE A 54 17.42 20.93 3.21
N ASN A 55 17.55 20.76 4.52
CA ASN A 55 16.80 21.49 5.56
C ASN A 55 15.27 21.37 5.41
N VAL A 56 14.79 20.23 4.90
CA VAL A 56 13.35 19.94 4.88
C VAL A 56 12.88 19.71 6.33
N PRO A 57 11.77 20.35 6.76
CA PRO A 57 11.22 20.17 8.10
C PRO A 57 11.00 18.69 8.47
N PRO A 58 11.34 18.23 9.69
CA PRO A 58 11.14 16.84 10.12
C PRO A 58 9.71 16.35 9.96
N LEU A 59 8.74 17.24 10.19
CA LEU A 59 7.32 16.97 10.00
C LEU A 59 7.01 16.57 8.54
N LEU A 60 7.60 17.28 7.55
CA LEU A 60 7.42 16.95 6.13
C LEU A 60 8.15 15.67 5.74
N ILE A 61 9.31 15.38 6.34
CA ILE A 61 10.00 14.10 6.14
C ILE A 61 9.11 12.94 6.61
N GLY A 62 8.52 13.06 7.80
CA GLY A 62 7.61 12.05 8.35
C GLY A 62 6.33 11.87 7.54
N MET A 63 5.66 12.97 7.20
CA MET A 63 4.38 12.91 6.50
C MET A 63 4.52 12.51 5.02
N VAL A 64 5.53 13.04 4.32
CA VAL A 64 5.66 12.86 2.88
C VAL A 64 6.63 11.72 2.55
N ILE A 65 7.88 11.79 3.01
CA ILE A 65 8.91 10.83 2.58
C ILE A 65 8.67 9.46 3.17
N ILE A 66 8.43 9.39 4.47
CA ILE A 66 8.14 8.12 5.14
C ILE A 66 6.78 7.58 4.68
N GLY A 67 5.75 8.43 4.67
CA GLY A 67 4.40 8.04 4.23
C GLY A 67 4.31 7.52 2.79
N PHE A 68 4.93 8.21 1.83
CA PHE A 68 5.03 7.70 0.45
C PHE A 68 5.94 6.50 0.36
N GLY A 69 7.06 6.52 1.06
CA GLY A 69 8.08 5.49 0.99
C GLY A 69 7.53 4.11 1.39
N THR A 70 6.67 4.06 2.40
CA THR A 70 6.01 2.81 2.82
C THR A 70 4.90 2.36 1.88
N SER A 71 4.31 3.26 1.08
CA SER A 71 3.21 2.95 0.15
C SER A 71 3.68 2.77 -1.29
N ALA A 72 4.94 3.08 -1.58
CA ALA A 72 5.52 3.02 -2.92
C ALA A 72 5.53 1.61 -3.51
N PRO A 73 5.91 0.55 -2.77
CA PRO A 73 5.85 -0.81 -3.30
C PRO A 73 4.42 -1.22 -3.70
N GLU A 74 3.42 -0.86 -2.90
CA GLU A 74 2.01 -1.14 -3.13
C GLU A 74 1.51 -0.41 -4.38
N MET A 75 1.88 0.85 -4.56
CA MET A 75 1.56 1.59 -5.79
C MET A 75 2.16 0.92 -7.03
N VAL A 76 3.40 0.43 -6.95
CA VAL A 76 4.04 -0.29 -8.05
C VAL A 76 3.33 -1.61 -8.35
N VAL A 77 2.99 -2.38 -7.31
CA VAL A 77 2.25 -3.64 -7.46
C VAL A 77 0.86 -3.40 -8.08
N SER A 78 0.12 -2.41 -7.59
CA SER A 78 -1.19 -2.03 -8.13
C SER A 78 -1.09 -1.53 -9.58
N ALA A 79 -0.07 -0.73 -9.91
CA ALA A 79 0.16 -0.25 -11.27
C ALA A 79 0.45 -1.40 -12.24
N ILE A 80 1.32 -2.34 -11.84
CA ILE A 80 1.62 -3.54 -12.63
C ILE A 80 0.37 -4.39 -12.81
N ALA A 81 -0.38 -4.68 -11.74
CA ALA A 81 -1.60 -5.48 -11.81
C ALA A 81 -2.66 -4.87 -12.74
N SER A 82 -2.86 -3.54 -12.66
CA SER A 82 -3.76 -2.81 -13.55
C SER A 82 -3.29 -2.87 -15.01
N SER A 83 -1.99 -2.65 -15.26
CA SER A 83 -1.40 -2.72 -16.61
C SER A 83 -1.50 -4.10 -17.25
N GLN A 84 -1.57 -5.16 -16.44
CA GLN A 84 -1.76 -6.54 -16.89
C GLN A 84 -3.24 -6.89 -17.11
N GLY A 85 -4.15 -5.91 -17.10
CA GLY A 85 -5.58 -6.10 -17.31
C GLY A 85 -6.29 -6.68 -16.09
N ASN A 86 -5.71 -6.55 -14.89
CA ASN A 86 -6.30 -7.03 -13.65
C ASN A 86 -6.56 -5.89 -12.63
N PRO A 87 -7.48 -4.95 -12.95
CA PRO A 87 -7.77 -3.81 -12.10
C PRO A 87 -8.38 -4.21 -10.75
N GLY A 88 -9.10 -5.34 -10.68
CA GLY A 88 -9.63 -5.88 -9.43
C GLY A 88 -8.53 -6.22 -8.41
N LEU A 89 -7.42 -6.82 -8.86
CA LEU A 89 -6.25 -7.06 -8.01
C LEU A 89 -5.58 -5.75 -7.58
N ALA A 90 -5.51 -4.76 -8.48
CA ALA A 90 -4.95 -3.45 -8.17
C ALA A 90 -5.73 -2.72 -7.07
N LEU A 91 -7.07 -2.73 -7.16
CA LEU A 91 -7.97 -2.16 -6.16
C LEU A 91 -7.91 -2.96 -4.85
N GLY A 92 -7.90 -4.29 -4.93
CA GLY A 92 -7.74 -5.16 -3.76
C GLY A 92 -6.45 -4.89 -2.99
N ASN A 93 -5.34 -4.67 -3.70
CA ASN A 93 -4.07 -4.29 -3.09
C ASN A 93 -4.14 -2.90 -2.44
N ALA A 94 -4.74 -1.90 -3.10
CA ALA A 94 -4.85 -0.53 -2.60
C ALA A 94 -5.74 -0.44 -1.34
N TYR A 95 -6.97 -0.97 -1.39
CA TYR A 95 -7.89 -0.92 -0.24
C TYR A 95 -7.47 -1.90 0.86
N GLY A 96 -6.99 -3.10 0.49
CA GLY A 96 -6.54 -4.10 1.45
C GLY A 96 -5.40 -3.58 2.32
N SER A 97 -4.41 -2.91 1.73
CA SER A 97 -3.28 -2.34 2.47
C SER A 97 -3.72 -1.25 3.45
N ASN A 98 -4.65 -0.38 3.06
CA ASN A 98 -5.21 0.64 3.96
C ASN A 98 -5.98 0.03 5.14
N ILE A 99 -6.78 -1.01 4.87
CA ILE A 99 -7.53 -1.73 5.91
C ILE A 99 -6.56 -2.43 6.86
N THR A 100 -5.54 -3.12 6.35
CA THR A 100 -4.52 -3.79 7.19
C THR A 100 -3.73 -2.77 8.01
N ASN A 101 -3.36 -1.62 7.45
CA ASN A 101 -2.65 -0.57 8.19
C ASN A 101 -3.47 -0.03 9.37
N ILE A 102 -4.78 0.20 9.19
CA ILE A 102 -5.64 0.72 10.26
C ILE A 102 -6.07 -0.37 11.23
N ALA A 103 -6.60 -1.49 10.73
CA ALA A 103 -7.19 -2.52 11.59
C ALA A 103 -6.13 -3.39 12.26
N LEU A 104 -5.09 -3.80 11.54
CA LEU A 104 -4.06 -4.69 12.06
C LEU A 104 -2.91 -3.90 12.68
N ILE A 105 -2.22 -3.05 11.92
CA ILE A 105 -1.00 -2.39 12.41
C ILE A 105 -1.36 -1.39 13.52
N LEU A 106 -2.23 -0.41 13.23
CA LEU A 106 -2.64 0.59 14.21
C LEU A 106 -3.44 -0.04 15.35
N GLY A 107 -4.32 -1.01 15.07
CA GLY A 107 -5.06 -1.75 16.10
C GLY A 107 -4.16 -2.49 17.09
N VAL A 108 -3.20 -3.28 16.60
CA VAL A 108 -2.22 -3.96 17.46
C VAL A 108 -1.33 -2.95 18.20
N THR A 109 -0.91 -1.88 17.53
CA THR A 109 -0.11 -0.83 18.17
C THR A 109 -0.88 -0.17 19.31
N ALA A 110 -2.16 0.12 19.13
CA ALA A 110 -3.01 0.71 20.17
C ALA A 110 -3.24 -0.22 21.37
N LEU A 111 -3.25 -1.54 21.16
CA LEU A 111 -3.32 -2.54 22.24
C LEU A 111 -2.02 -2.61 23.05
N LEU A 112 -0.87 -2.51 22.39
CA LEU A 112 0.45 -2.61 23.03
C LEU A 112 0.89 -1.28 23.66
N SER A 113 0.62 -0.17 23.01
CA SER A 113 1.01 1.18 23.41
C SER A 113 -0.13 2.15 23.13
N PRO A 114 -0.90 2.59 24.15
CA PRO A 114 -2.00 3.51 23.97
C PRO A 114 -1.58 4.76 23.20
N LEU A 115 -2.23 4.99 22.05
CA LEU A 115 -1.90 6.10 21.15
C LEU A 115 -2.49 7.41 21.69
N ALA A 116 -1.63 8.38 22.00
CA ALA A 116 -2.06 9.73 22.34
C ALA A 116 -2.46 10.50 21.06
N VAL A 117 -3.75 10.51 20.74
CA VAL A 117 -4.24 11.20 19.54
C VAL A 117 -4.44 12.68 19.84
N HIS A 118 -3.68 13.53 19.15
CA HIS A 118 -3.80 14.98 19.28
C HIS A 118 -5.12 15.49 18.69
N SER A 119 -5.75 16.45 19.36
CA SER A 119 -7.04 17.04 18.96
C SER A 119 -7.03 17.66 17.56
N GLN A 120 -5.87 18.14 17.10
CA GLN A 120 -5.67 18.66 15.75
C GLN A 120 -5.86 17.57 14.68
N ILE A 121 -5.36 16.35 14.92
CA ILE A 121 -5.49 15.21 14.01
C ILE A 121 -6.97 14.83 13.88
N LEU A 122 -7.70 14.78 15.00
CA LEU A 122 -9.14 14.45 15.01
C LEU A 122 -10.00 15.47 14.24
N ARG A 123 -9.64 16.76 14.29
CA ARG A 123 -10.48 17.83 13.71
C ARG A 123 -10.11 18.21 12.28
N LYS A 124 -8.89 17.94 11.84
CA LYS A 124 -8.41 18.30 10.49
C LYS A 124 -8.18 17.08 9.61
N GLU A 125 -7.37 16.12 10.07
CA GLU A 125 -6.95 14.98 9.24
C GLU A 125 -8.06 13.94 9.08
N LEU A 126 -8.76 13.64 10.18
CA LEU A 126 -9.79 12.60 10.18
C LEU A 126 -10.99 12.94 9.24
N PRO A 127 -11.54 14.16 9.24
CA PRO A 127 -12.60 14.54 8.32
C PRO A 127 -12.17 14.50 6.86
N VAL A 128 -10.93 14.92 6.56
CA VAL A 128 -10.37 14.85 5.19
C VAL A 128 -10.24 13.39 4.75
N LEU A 129 -9.69 12.53 5.62
CA LEU A 129 -9.58 11.09 5.35
C LEU A 129 -10.95 10.46 5.09
N LEU A 130 -11.95 10.77 5.91
CA LEU A 130 -13.31 10.28 5.74
C LEU A 130 -13.94 10.76 4.42
N ALA A 131 -13.75 12.03 4.06
CA ALA A 131 -14.25 12.59 2.82
C ALA A 131 -13.63 11.92 1.59
N VAL A 132 -12.30 11.74 1.58
CA VAL A 132 -11.58 11.05 0.49
C VAL A 132 -12.00 9.58 0.40
N THR A 133 -12.14 8.91 1.55
CA THR A 133 -12.58 7.51 1.60
C THR A 133 -14.02 7.36 1.09
N ALA A 134 -14.91 8.28 1.46
CA ALA A 134 -16.30 8.28 0.97
C ALA A 134 -16.37 8.55 -0.54
N LEU A 135 -15.58 9.49 -1.05
CA LEU A 135 -15.46 9.74 -2.49
C LEU A 135 -14.98 8.49 -3.24
N ALA A 136 -13.91 7.85 -2.75
CA ALA A 136 -13.37 6.64 -3.35
C ALA A 136 -14.36 5.47 -3.27
N ALA A 137 -15.09 5.32 -2.16
CA ALA A 137 -16.13 4.30 -2.02
C ALA A 137 -17.30 4.52 -2.98
N TRP A 138 -17.69 5.77 -3.21
CA TRP A 138 -18.72 6.13 -4.18
C TRP A 138 -18.31 5.78 -5.62
N GLN A 139 -17.06 6.07 -6.01
CA GLN A 139 -16.53 5.74 -7.33
C GLN A 139 -16.36 4.24 -7.59
N VAL A 140 -16.25 3.42 -6.54
CA VAL A 140 -16.16 1.96 -6.68
C VAL A 140 -17.54 1.28 -6.63
N ALA A 141 -18.61 2.02 -6.31
CA ALA A 141 -19.93 1.46 -6.03
C ALA A 141 -20.55 0.73 -7.24
N ASP A 142 -20.24 1.14 -8.47
CA ASP A 142 -20.68 0.50 -9.71
C ASP A 142 -19.73 -0.62 -10.18
N GLY A 143 -18.61 -0.83 -9.47
CA GLY A 143 -17.61 -1.84 -9.75
C GLY A 143 -16.64 -1.49 -10.88
N VAL A 144 -16.69 -0.27 -11.45
CA VAL A 144 -15.87 0.12 -12.59
C VAL A 144 -15.28 1.52 -12.38
N ILE A 145 -13.97 1.59 -12.13
CA ILE A 145 -13.25 2.87 -12.10
C ILE A 145 -12.97 3.32 -13.54
N THR A 146 -13.56 4.44 -13.95
CA THR A 146 -13.26 5.11 -15.22
C THR A 146 -11.99 5.96 -15.13
N HIS A 147 -11.43 6.34 -16.29
CA HIS A 147 -10.28 7.25 -16.35
C HIS A 147 -10.57 8.60 -15.70
N VAL A 148 -11.80 9.10 -15.85
CA VAL A 148 -12.22 10.38 -15.26
C VAL A 148 -12.19 10.30 -13.74
N GLU A 149 -12.72 9.22 -13.16
CA GLU A 149 -12.72 9.01 -11.70
C GLU A 149 -11.31 8.87 -11.15
N ALA A 150 -10.43 8.16 -11.88
CA ALA A 150 -9.01 8.07 -11.55
C ALA A 150 -8.33 9.44 -11.56
N PHE A 151 -8.60 10.29 -12.56
CA PHE A 151 -8.07 11.65 -12.61
C PHE A 151 -8.62 12.54 -11.51
N VAL A 152 -9.88 12.35 -11.09
CA VAL A 152 -10.45 13.06 -9.94
C VAL A 152 -9.70 12.71 -8.65
N LEU A 153 -9.48 11.42 -8.37
CA LEU A 153 -8.71 10.99 -7.18
C LEU A 153 -7.27 11.49 -7.23
N LEU A 154 -6.62 11.43 -8.39
CA LEU A 154 -5.28 11.96 -8.58
C LEU A 154 -5.23 13.48 -8.35
N GLY A 155 -6.23 14.22 -8.84
CA GLY A 155 -6.35 15.66 -8.62
C GLY A 155 -6.54 16.01 -7.15
N VAL A 156 -7.42 15.28 -6.44
CA VAL A 156 -7.61 15.42 -4.98
C VAL A 156 -6.32 15.14 -4.24
N PHE A 157 -5.60 14.08 -4.62
CA PHE A 157 -4.31 13.73 -4.03
C PHE A 157 -3.26 14.83 -4.22
N VAL A 158 -3.08 15.33 -5.44
CA VAL A 158 -2.13 16.41 -5.74
C VAL A 158 -2.49 17.69 -4.98
N LEU A 159 -3.77 18.03 -4.91
CA LEU A 159 -4.25 19.20 -4.17
C LEU A 159 -3.97 19.08 -2.67
N LEU A 160 -4.32 17.93 -2.07
CA LEU A 160 -4.07 17.68 -0.65
C LEU A 160 -2.58 17.67 -0.33
N MET A 161 -1.76 17.03 -1.15
CA MET A 161 -0.31 17.02 -0.95
C MET A 161 0.29 18.42 -1.09
N SER A 162 -0.12 19.19 -2.09
CA SER A 162 0.35 20.57 -2.25
C SER A 162 -0.03 21.44 -1.06
N TRP A 163 -1.27 21.28 -0.57
CA TRP A 163 -1.77 21.99 0.60
C TRP A 163 -1.02 21.60 1.88
N THR A 164 -0.80 20.32 2.13
CA THR A 164 -0.04 19.82 3.29
C THR A 164 1.43 20.26 3.25
N ILE A 165 2.06 20.21 2.07
CA ILE A 165 3.44 20.69 1.89
C ILE A 165 3.51 22.20 2.16
N TYR A 166 2.60 22.98 1.58
CA TYR A 166 2.54 24.41 1.80
C TYR A 166 2.33 24.77 3.27
N GLN A 167 1.44 24.06 3.97
CA GLN A 167 1.26 24.22 5.42
C GLN A 167 2.50 23.80 6.20
N GLY A 168 3.17 22.71 5.84
CA GLY A 168 4.39 22.27 6.52
C GLY A 168 5.58 23.20 6.31
N LEU A 169 5.61 23.96 5.21
CA LEU A 169 6.63 24.98 4.94
C LEU A 169 6.32 26.34 5.58
N ARG A 170 5.04 26.66 5.82
CA ARG A 170 4.60 27.97 6.38
C ARG A 170 4.12 27.93 7.82
N GLY A 171 3.84 26.75 8.35
CA GLY A 171 3.46 26.56 9.75
C GLY A 171 4.61 27.04 10.64
N PRO A 172 4.30 27.66 11.80
CA PRO A 172 5.34 27.93 12.78
C PRO A 172 6.06 26.61 13.06
N ALA A 173 7.39 26.65 13.17
CA ALA A 173 8.15 25.52 13.65
C ALA A 173 7.58 25.19 15.03
N ASP A 174 6.65 24.22 15.10
CA ASP A 174 6.12 23.76 16.37
C ASP A 174 7.34 23.28 17.15
N THR A 175 7.62 24.00 18.23
CA THR A 175 8.76 23.84 19.15
C THR A 175 8.64 22.57 19.98
N LEU A 176 8.32 21.44 19.34
CA LEU A 176 8.23 20.10 19.92
C LEU A 176 9.08 19.10 19.12
N ALA A 177 10.28 19.54 18.76
CA ALA A 177 11.45 18.68 18.56
C ALA A 177 12.45 18.97 19.67
#